data_AF-A0A2V9JRE9-F1
#
_entry.id   AF-A0A2V9JRE9-F1
#
_cell.length_a   1.000
_cell.length_b   1.000
_cell.length_c   1.000
_cell.angle_alpha   90.00
_cell.angle_beta   90.00
_cell.angle_gamma   90.00
#
_symmetry.space_group_name_H-M   'P 1'
#
loop_
_entity.id
_entity.type
_entity.pdbx_description
1 polymer ?
#
loop_
_entity_poly.entity_id
_entity_poly.type
_entity_poly.pdbx_seq_one_letter_code
_entity_poly.pdbx_strand_id
1 'polypeptide(L)'
;MARTRSRSATWRGSPPRRVWIGCARPTGCWTSPEHHAYLEGIERKLAAWGLAGRFRFHGEVDRAGKIEFLRNLSVLSVPSPYNEPKGLYLLEAMANGVPVVQPRRGAFPEIIEATGGGILVDSDDPESFARAIHLLWDDPDKRRELGRRG
;
A
#
# COMPACT_ATOMS: atom_id res chain seq x y z
N MET A 1 -33.91 3.63 -11.72
CA MET A 1 -32.98 2.52 -12.05
C MET A 1 -32.05 2.97 -13.17
N ALA A 2 -30.90 3.54 -12.83
CA ALA A 2 -29.89 3.95 -13.81
C ALA A 2 -28.64 3.09 -13.61
N ARG A 3 -28.34 2.26 -14.62
CA ARG A 3 -27.13 1.43 -14.68
C ARG A 3 -25.97 2.34 -15.08
N THR A 4 -25.11 2.70 -14.14
CA THR A 4 -23.84 3.35 -14.46
C THR A 4 -22.80 2.25 -14.68
N ARG A 5 -22.59 1.86 -15.94
CA ARG A 5 -21.43 1.07 -16.36
C ARG A 5 -20.18 1.91 -16.08
N SER A 6 -19.44 1.61 -15.00
CA SER A 6 -18.09 2.15 -14.85
C SER A 6 -17.20 1.44 -15.87
N ARG A 7 -16.59 2.25 -16.73
CA ARG A 7 -15.73 1.79 -17.81
C ARG A 7 -14.47 1.18 -17.21
N SER A 8 -14.19 -0.06 -17.59
CA SER A 8 -12.90 -0.72 -17.44
C SER A 8 -11.82 0.10 -18.15
N ALA A 9 -11.07 0.90 -17.38
CA ALA A 9 -9.88 1.57 -17.88
C ALA A 9 -8.77 0.51 -17.94
N THR A 10 -8.58 -0.06 -19.11
CA THR A 10 -7.48 -0.99 -19.40
C THR A 10 -6.14 -0.32 -19.09
N TRP A 11 -5.38 -0.92 -18.18
CA TRP A 11 -4.04 -0.52 -17.77
C TRP A 11 -3.05 -0.74 -18.94
N ARG A 12 -2.90 0.27 -19.80
CA ARG A 12 -1.86 0.31 -20.82
C ARG A 12 -1.18 1.67 -20.78
N GLY A 13 -0.03 1.71 -20.12
CA GLY A 13 0.90 2.84 -20.12
C GLY A 13 1.66 2.98 -18.79
N SER A 14 2.93 2.57 -18.75
CA SER A 14 3.94 3.23 -17.88
C SER A 14 4.25 4.60 -18.50
N PRO A 15 4.43 5.74 -17.77
CA PRO A 15 5.47 6.00 -16.75
C PRO A 15 5.08 7.14 -15.73
N PRO A 16 6.00 7.95 -15.13
CA PRO A 16 7.21 7.69 -14.36
C PRO A 16 6.92 7.79 -12.83
N ARG A 17 7.75 7.18 -11.98
CA ARG A 17 8.00 7.64 -10.59
C ARG A 17 6.80 8.32 -9.87
N ARG A 18 5.69 7.61 -9.68
CA ARG A 18 4.56 8.06 -8.84
C ARG A 18 4.52 7.23 -7.55
N VAL A 19 4.61 7.92 -6.42
CA VAL A 19 4.21 7.36 -5.13
C VAL A 19 2.69 7.33 -5.16
N TRP A 20 2.11 6.13 -5.26
CA TRP A 20 0.67 5.94 -5.12
C TRP A 20 0.40 5.42 -3.71
N ILE A 21 -0.20 6.26 -2.87
CA ILE A 21 -0.71 5.81 -1.58
C ILE A 21 -2.07 5.16 -1.85
N GLY A 22 -2.04 3.87 -2.21
CA GLY A 22 -3.23 3.06 -2.40
C GLY A 22 -3.67 2.44 -1.09
N CYS A 23 -4.82 2.88 -0.55
CA CYS A 23 -5.50 2.14 0.49
C CYS A 23 -6.35 1.05 -0.19
N ALA A 24 -5.85 -0.17 -0.20
CA ALA A 24 -6.60 -1.34 -0.66
C ALA A 24 -6.55 -2.39 0.45
N ARG A 25 -7.71 -2.81 0.96
CA ARG A 25 -7.81 -4.03 1.75
C ARG A 25 -8.36 -5.17 0.90
N PRO A 26 -7.79 -6.39 1.01
CA PRO A 26 -8.38 -7.56 0.42
C PRO A 26 -9.73 -7.90 1.05
N THR A 27 -10.69 -8.27 0.21
CA THR A 27 -11.96 -8.94 0.54
C THR A 27 -12.94 -8.16 1.41
N GLY A 28 -13.97 -7.61 0.74
CA GLY A 28 -15.23 -7.22 1.33
C GLY A 28 -15.20 -5.86 2.03
N CYS A 29 -15.75 -4.85 1.36
CA CYS A 29 -16.86 -4.01 1.83
C CYS A 29 -16.71 -2.56 1.34
N TRP A 30 -17.80 -2.01 0.81
CA TRP A 30 -18.42 -0.78 1.31
C TRP A 30 -17.50 0.07 2.21
N THR A 31 -17.11 1.27 1.76
CA THR A 31 -16.66 2.26 2.75
C THR A 31 -17.88 2.54 3.59
N SER A 32 -17.95 1.93 4.77
CA SER A 32 -19.08 2.18 5.64
C SER A 32 -19.19 3.71 5.84
N PRO A 33 -20.40 4.30 5.81
CA PRO A 33 -20.62 5.74 5.88
C PRO A 33 -19.81 6.41 6.99
N GLU A 34 -19.56 5.70 8.09
CA GLU A 34 -18.70 6.13 9.19
C GLU A 34 -17.25 6.46 8.80
N HIS A 35 -16.72 5.89 7.71
CA HIS A 35 -15.36 6.12 7.24
C HIS A 35 -15.25 7.18 6.12
N HIS A 36 -16.37 7.61 5.53
CA HIS A 36 -16.34 8.67 4.51
C HIS A 36 -15.76 9.97 5.06
N ALA A 37 -16.20 10.39 6.26
CA ALA A 37 -15.69 11.60 6.90
C ALA A 37 -14.16 11.55 7.14
N TYR A 38 -13.63 10.36 7.44
CA TYR A 38 -12.18 10.16 7.61
C TYR A 38 -11.43 10.28 6.29
N LEU A 39 -11.91 9.63 5.22
CA LEU A 39 -11.32 9.72 3.89
C LEU A 39 -11.35 11.16 3.35
N GLU A 40 -12.48 11.84 3.46
CA GLU A 40 -12.59 13.27 3.09
C GLU A 40 -11.62 14.14 3.90
N GLY A 41 -11.42 13.82 5.18
CA GLY A 41 -10.43 14.47 6.03
C GLY A 41 -8.99 14.30 5.53
N ILE A 42 -8.65 13.10 5.05
CA ILE A 42 -7.36 12.82 4.41
C ILE A 42 -7.23 13.61 3.10
N GLU A 43 -8.25 13.57 2.24
CA GLU A 43 -8.25 14.27 0.95
C GLU A 43 -8.10 15.79 1.13
N ARG A 44 -8.76 16.38 2.12
CA ARG A 44 -8.57 17.81 2.48
C ARG A 44 -7.13 18.12 2.89
N LYS A 45 -6.51 17.28 3.73
CA LYS A 45 -5.11 17.47 4.14
C LYS A 45 -4.17 17.35 2.95
N LEU A 46 -4.38 16.36 2.09
CA LEU A 46 -3.59 16.17 0.87
C LEU A 46 -3.72 17.35 -0.09
N ALA A 47 -4.93 17.92 -0.23
CA ALA A 47 -5.15 19.12 -1.03
C ALA A 47 -4.40 20.32 -0.45
N ALA A 48 -4.49 20.54 0.88
CA ALA A 48 -3.79 21.61 1.56
C ALA A 48 -2.26 21.50 1.45
N TRP A 49 -1.72 20.28 1.36
CA TRP A 49 -0.29 20.02 1.16
C TRP A 49 0.14 19.99 -0.31
N GLY A 50 -0.76 20.23 -1.26
CA GLY A 50 -0.45 20.15 -2.70
C GLY A 50 -0.13 18.74 -3.20
N LEU A 51 -0.56 17.71 -2.45
CA LEU A 51 -0.29 16.30 -2.74
C LEU A 51 -1.47 15.56 -3.37
N ALA A 52 -2.60 16.22 -3.61
CA ALA A 52 -3.79 15.60 -4.20
C ALA A 52 -3.49 14.86 -5.53
N GLY A 53 -2.60 15.40 -6.36
CA GLY A 53 -2.18 14.74 -7.63
C GLY A 53 -1.31 13.49 -7.46
N ARG A 54 -0.91 13.16 -6.22
CA ARG A 54 -0.11 11.98 -5.85
C ARG A 54 -0.89 10.97 -5.01
N PHE A 55 -2.18 11.21 -4.79
CA PHE A 55 -3.07 10.30 -4.07
C PHE A 55 -4.12 9.72 -5.01
N ARG A 56 -4.42 8.43 -4.82
CA ARG A 56 -5.54 7.79 -5.49
C ARG A 56 -6.17 6.78 -4.56
N PHE A 57 -7.43 7.04 -4.25
CA PHE A 57 -8.28 6.03 -3.63
C PHE A 57 -8.71 5.02 -4.71
N HIS A 58 -8.39 3.74 -4.51
CA HIS A 58 -8.71 2.67 -5.45
C HIS A 58 -10.05 2.00 -5.16
N GLY A 59 -10.67 2.28 -4.01
CA GLY A 59 -11.90 1.63 -3.58
C GLY A 59 -11.74 0.12 -3.40
N GLU A 60 -12.84 -0.61 -3.56
CA GLU A 60 -12.85 -2.05 -3.50
C GLU A 60 -12.47 -2.66 -4.86
N VAL A 61 -11.65 -3.70 -4.82
CA VAL A 61 -11.28 -4.50 -5.99
C VAL A 61 -11.62 -5.96 -5.72
N ASP A 62 -12.06 -6.66 -6.77
CA ASP A 62 -12.24 -8.10 -6.70
C ASP A 62 -10.87 -8.82 -6.59
N ARG A 63 -10.89 -10.16 -6.53
CA ARG A 63 -9.65 -10.93 -6.39
C ARG A 63 -8.67 -10.67 -7.54
N ALA A 64 -9.15 -10.54 -8.77
CA ALA A 64 -8.29 -10.32 -9.93
C ALA A 64 -7.69 -8.91 -9.88
N GLY A 65 -8.52 -7.91 -9.59
CA GLY A 65 -8.10 -6.52 -9.42
C GLY A 65 -7.15 -6.33 -8.24
N LYS A 66 -7.28 -7.10 -7.16
CA LYS A 66 -6.32 -7.12 -6.04
C LYS A 66 -4.96 -7.61 -6.50
N ILE A 67 -4.90 -8.72 -7.23
CA ILE A 67 -3.65 -9.28 -7.74
C ILE A 67 -2.98 -8.27 -8.69
N GLU A 68 -3.75 -7.67 -9.58
CA GLU A 68 -3.25 -6.61 -10.47
C GLU A 68 -2.75 -5.39 -9.69
N PHE A 69 -3.49 -4.95 -8.68
CA PHE A 69 -3.09 -3.85 -7.80
C PHE A 69 -1.76 -4.15 -7.12
N LEU A 70 -1.64 -5.30 -6.45
CA LEU A 70 -0.41 -5.70 -5.75
C LEU A 70 0.77 -5.78 -6.71
N ARG A 71 0.63 -6.43 -7.87
CA ARG A 71 1.72 -6.53 -8.88
C ARG A 71 2.23 -5.18 -9.38
N ASN A 72 1.41 -4.16 -9.32
CA ASN A 72 1.75 -2.81 -9.76
C ASN A 72 2.37 -1.94 -8.66
N LEU A 73 2.44 -2.43 -7.42
CA LEU A 73 3.09 -1.72 -6.32
C LEU A 73 4.61 -1.84 -6.41
N SER A 74 5.29 -0.75 -6.09
CA SER A 74 6.73 -0.76 -5.86
C SER A 74 7.10 -1.19 -4.44
N VAL A 75 6.28 -0.80 -3.48
CA VAL A 75 6.43 -1.07 -2.05
C VAL A 75 5.03 -1.08 -1.46
N LEU A 76 4.76 -1.98 -0.51
CA LEU A 76 3.56 -1.92 0.33
C LEU A 76 3.93 -1.43 1.73
N SER A 77 3.21 -0.43 2.24
CA SER A 77 3.33 0.02 3.61
C SER A 77 1.96 0.25 4.23
N VAL A 78 1.79 -0.22 5.47
CA VAL A 78 0.56 -0.04 6.25
C VAL A 78 0.95 0.51 7.62
N PRO A 79 1.05 1.84 7.78
CA PRO A 79 1.42 2.49 9.03
C PRO A 79 0.27 2.45 10.06
N SER A 80 -0.24 1.25 10.34
CA SER A 80 -1.31 1.05 11.31
C SER A 80 -0.81 1.33 12.72
N PRO A 81 -1.54 2.11 13.53
CA PRO A 81 -1.21 2.29 14.95
C PRO A 81 -1.57 1.05 15.78
N TYR A 82 -2.34 0.12 15.22
CA TYR A 82 -2.78 -1.10 15.89
C TYR A 82 -1.84 -2.27 15.66
N ASN A 83 -1.78 -3.18 16.62
CA ASN A 83 -1.08 -4.45 16.47
C ASN A 83 -1.83 -5.34 15.48
N GLU A 84 -1.28 -5.49 14.27
CA GLU A 84 -1.83 -6.38 13.25
C GLU A 84 -1.57 -7.85 13.65
N PRO A 85 -2.63 -8.68 13.81
CA PRO A 85 -2.45 -10.05 14.29
C PRO A 85 -2.08 -11.06 13.19
N LYS A 86 -2.34 -10.79 11.90
CA LYS A 86 -2.21 -11.80 10.84
C LYS A 86 -1.27 -11.40 9.71
N GLY A 87 -1.28 -10.13 9.30
CA GLY A 87 -0.40 -9.65 8.24
C GLY A 87 -0.62 -10.33 6.88
N LEU A 88 -1.81 -10.88 6.60
CA LEU A 88 -2.07 -11.62 5.34
C LEU A 88 -1.78 -10.76 4.10
N TYR A 89 -2.09 -9.47 4.13
CA TYR A 89 -1.81 -8.56 3.02
C TYR A 89 -0.31 -8.31 2.79
N LEU A 90 0.56 -8.49 3.80
CA LEU A 90 2.02 -8.50 3.59
C LEU A 90 2.41 -9.74 2.79
N LEU A 91 1.94 -10.92 3.20
CA LEU A 91 2.24 -12.18 2.51
C LEU A 91 1.74 -12.16 1.07
N GLU A 92 0.57 -11.59 0.83
CA GLU A 92 0.03 -11.41 -0.52
C GLU A 92 0.88 -10.46 -1.37
N ALA A 93 1.42 -9.39 -0.78
CA ALA A 93 2.32 -8.46 -1.47
C ALA A 93 3.67 -9.12 -1.79
N MET A 94 4.27 -9.79 -0.80
CA MET A 94 5.50 -10.55 -0.94
C MET A 94 5.38 -11.63 -2.03
N ALA A 95 4.27 -12.38 -2.05
CA ALA A 95 3.99 -13.35 -3.11
C ALA A 95 3.87 -12.75 -4.52
N ASN A 96 3.69 -11.42 -4.64
CA ASN A 96 3.71 -10.68 -5.91
C ASN A 96 5.05 -9.98 -6.17
N GLY A 97 6.10 -10.27 -5.40
CA GLY A 97 7.42 -9.68 -5.52
C GLY A 97 7.51 -8.26 -4.98
N VAL A 98 6.55 -7.84 -4.15
CA VAL A 98 6.48 -6.47 -3.60
C VAL A 98 7.08 -6.46 -2.20
N PRO A 99 8.19 -5.73 -1.98
CA PRO A 99 8.74 -5.58 -0.64
C PRO A 99 7.84 -4.75 0.24
N VAL A 100 7.91 -4.99 1.55
CA VAL A 100 7.07 -4.30 2.54
C VAL A 100 7.90 -3.37 3.43
N VAL A 101 7.30 -2.25 3.87
CA VAL A 101 7.85 -1.36 4.90
C VAL A 101 6.82 -1.23 6.01
N GLN A 102 7.13 -1.77 7.19
CA GLN A 102 6.13 -1.93 8.24
C GLN A 102 6.65 -1.52 9.63
N PRO A 103 5.78 -0.99 10.49
CA PRO A 103 6.16 -0.66 11.86
C PRO A 103 6.56 -1.92 12.63
N ARG A 104 7.50 -1.82 13.57
CA ARG A 104 7.90 -2.91 14.46
C ARG A 104 6.83 -3.18 15.52
N ARG A 105 5.67 -3.71 15.10
CA ARG A 105 4.53 -4.06 15.98
C ARG A 105 3.69 -5.21 15.41
N GLY A 106 2.93 -5.86 16.28
CA GLY A 106 2.08 -7.00 15.90
C GLY A 106 2.88 -8.14 15.25
N ALA A 107 2.30 -8.77 14.23
CA ALA A 107 2.92 -9.86 13.47
C ALA A 107 4.00 -9.41 12.47
N PHE A 108 4.20 -8.11 12.27
CA PHE A 108 5.12 -7.60 11.24
C PHE A 108 6.59 -7.99 11.46
N PRO A 109 7.16 -7.90 12.67
CA PRO A 109 8.54 -8.30 12.90
C PRO A 109 8.78 -9.77 12.57
N GLU A 110 7.90 -10.65 13.05
CA GLU A 110 7.97 -12.09 12.82
C GLU A 110 7.97 -12.43 11.32
N ILE A 111 7.04 -11.86 10.55
CA ILE A 111 6.93 -12.12 9.10
C ILE A 111 8.17 -11.59 8.36
N ILE A 112 8.61 -10.36 8.67
CA ILE A 112 9.72 -9.73 7.95
C ILE A 112 11.06 -10.37 8.31
N GLU A 113 11.26 -10.77 9.56
CA GLU A 113 12.48 -11.45 10.00
C GLU A 113 12.55 -12.87 9.43
N ALA A 114 11.42 -13.57 9.31
CA ALA A 114 11.36 -14.92 8.71
C ALA A 114 11.57 -14.91 7.19
N THR A 115 11.02 -13.92 6.48
CA THR A 115 11.10 -13.85 5.00
C THR A 115 12.28 -13.04 4.49
N GLY A 116 12.73 -12.02 5.22
CA GLY A 116 13.66 -11.01 4.71
C GLY A 116 13.06 -10.13 3.60
N GLY A 117 11.74 -10.15 3.41
CA GLY A 117 11.02 -9.49 2.32
C GLY A 117 10.65 -8.02 2.57
N GLY A 118 11.32 -7.34 3.51
CA GLY A 118 10.93 -5.99 3.89
C GLY A 118 11.86 -5.27 4.86
N ILE A 119 11.42 -4.07 5.28
CA ILE A 119 12.11 -3.20 6.24
C ILE A 119 11.18 -2.94 7.42
N LEU A 120 11.69 -3.13 8.63
CA LEU A 120 11.03 -2.73 9.86
C LEU A 120 11.41 -1.29 10.22
N VAL A 121 10.40 -0.48 10.50
CA VAL A 121 10.55 0.92 10.94
C VAL A 121 10.01 1.13 12.34
N ASP A 122 10.39 2.24 12.96
CA ASP A 122 9.86 2.62 14.27
C ASP A 122 8.41 3.08 14.14
N SER A 123 7.56 2.52 15.00
CA SER A 123 6.12 2.56 14.81
C SER A 123 5.49 3.96 14.95
N ASP A 124 6.19 4.87 15.63
CA ASP A 124 5.71 6.22 15.95
C ASP A 124 6.60 7.31 15.31
N ASP A 125 7.44 6.94 14.32
CA ASP A 125 8.31 7.86 13.59
C ASP A 125 7.95 7.91 12.08
N PRO A 126 7.14 8.91 11.65
CA PRO A 126 6.85 9.13 10.23
C PRO A 126 8.09 9.33 9.36
N GLU A 127 9.18 9.87 9.90
CA GLU A 127 10.42 10.05 9.15
C GLU A 127 11.10 8.71 8.88
N SER A 128 11.00 7.74 9.79
CA SER A 128 11.50 6.37 9.58
C SER A 128 10.81 5.71 8.38
N PHE A 129 9.48 5.86 8.27
CA PHE A 129 8.73 5.42 7.09
C PHE A 129 9.22 6.11 5.82
N ALA A 130 9.35 7.44 5.86
CA ALA A 130 9.79 8.21 4.70
C ALA A 130 11.20 7.78 4.23
N ARG A 131 12.15 7.62 5.15
CA ARG A 131 13.51 7.17 4.87
C ARG A 131 13.52 5.76 4.25
N ALA A 132 12.78 4.81 4.82
CA ALA A 132 12.72 3.45 4.31
C ALA A 132 12.09 3.37 2.91
N ILE A 133 10.99 4.10 2.68
CA ILE A 133 10.35 4.17 1.36
C ILE A 133 11.27 4.86 0.35
N HIS A 134 11.96 5.93 0.75
CA HIS A 134 12.89 6.65 -0.11
C HIS A 134 14.10 5.81 -0.49
N LEU A 135 14.64 5.02 0.44
CA LEU A 135 15.70 4.05 0.15
C LEU A 135 15.30 3.08 -0.97
N LEU A 136 14.10 2.49 -0.88
CA LEU A 136 13.60 1.56 -1.91
C LEU A 136 13.21 2.24 -3.22
N TRP A 137 13.00 3.56 -3.17
CA TRP A 137 12.73 4.38 -4.35
C TRP A 137 14.01 4.69 -5.14
N ASP A 138 15.09 4.98 -4.42
CA ASP A 138 16.39 5.35 -5.00
C ASP A 138 17.23 4.13 -5.36
N ASP A 139 17.00 2.99 -4.71
CA ASP A 139 17.70 1.74 -4.99
C ASP A 139 16.74 0.64 -5.54
N PRO A 140 16.54 0.58 -6.87
CA PRO A 140 15.74 -0.45 -7.50
C PRO A 140 16.29 -1.87 -7.32
N ASP A 141 17.60 -2.02 -7.16
CA ASP A 141 18.22 -3.33 -6.94
C ASP A 141 17.87 -3.86 -5.56
N LYS A 142 17.98 -3.00 -4.53
CA LYS A 142 17.55 -3.36 -3.18
C LYS A 142 16.08 -3.69 -3.11
N ARG A 143 15.23 -2.90 -3.79
CA ARG A 143 13.79 -3.17 -3.90
C ARG A 143 13.51 -4.54 -4.53
N ARG A 144 14.19 -4.89 -5.62
CA ARG A 144 14.07 -6.20 -6.27
C ARG A 144 14.60 -7.34 -5.41
N GLU A 145 15.69 -7.12 -4.69
CA GLU A 145 16.28 -8.09 -3.77
C GLU A 145 15.27 -8.46 -2.68
N LEU A 146 14.73 -7.45 -1.98
CA LEU A 146 13.72 -7.67 -0.93
C LEU A 146 12.45 -8.32 -1.51
N GLY A 147 12.00 -7.86 -2.67
CA GLY A 147 10.85 -8.47 -3.36
C GLY A 147 11.05 -9.94 -3.74
N ARG A 148 12.29 -10.40 -3.98
CA ARG A 148 12.60 -11.81 -4.24
C ARG A 148 12.72 -12.67 -2.98
N ARG A 149 13.03 -12.05 -1.83
CA ARG A 149 13.19 -12.75 -0.55
C ARG A 149 11.85 -13.01 0.13
N GLY A 150 10.93 -12.04 0.02
CA GLY A 150 9.53 -12.18 0.44
C GLY A 150 8.81 -13.29 -0.31
#